data_AF-A0A2R7R3D2-F1
#
_entry.id   AF-A0A2R7R3D2-F1
#
_cell.length_a   1.000
_cell.length_b   1.000
_cell.length_c   1.000
_cell.angle_alpha   90.00
_cell.angle_beta   90.00
_cell.angle_gamma   90.00
#
_symmetry.space_group_name_H-M   'P 1'
#
loop_
_entity.id
_entity.type
_entity.pdbx_description
1 polymer ?
#
loop_
_entity_poly.entity_id
_entity_poly.type
_entity_poly.pdbx_seq_one_letter_code
_entity_poly.pdbx_strand_id
1 'polypeptide(L)'
;AMDYLSYSLKPENLAAVAKATGTIPATNDAAALIPAFAEGGANRIFMEFSRNYAVMRPETPAYPFIATEFGKATQDILAGADPQGALDKAAKAIDANIKSNGGYQK
;
A
#
# COMPACT_ATOMS: atom_id res chain seq x y z
N ALA A 1 2.56 9.85 -23.66
CA ALA A 1 2.57 9.21 -22.33
C ALA A 1 1.51 9.83 -21.41
N MET A 2 1.52 11.16 -21.21
CA MET A 2 0.53 11.83 -20.36
C MET A 2 -0.93 11.66 -20.81
N ASP A 3 -1.21 11.74 -22.12
CA ASP A 3 -2.58 11.57 -22.63
C ASP A 3 -3.17 10.19 -22.30
N TYR A 4 -2.33 9.16 -22.34
CA TYR A 4 -2.73 7.81 -21.96
C TYR A 4 -3.00 7.72 -20.45
N LEU A 5 -2.16 8.33 -19.61
CA LEU A 5 -2.41 8.39 -18.16
C LEU A 5 -3.73 9.10 -17.86
N SER A 6 -3.97 10.27 -18.48
CA SER A 6 -5.22 11.00 -18.33
C SER A 6 -6.43 10.18 -18.79
N TYR A 7 -6.30 9.43 -19.89
CA TYR A 7 -7.34 8.50 -20.34
C TYR A 7 -7.57 7.37 -19.33
N SER A 8 -6.52 6.66 -18.90
CA SER A 8 -6.63 5.52 -17.99
C SER A 8 -7.20 5.88 -16.62
N LEU A 9 -6.99 7.11 -16.16
CA LEU A 9 -7.48 7.60 -14.87
C LEU A 9 -8.92 8.12 -14.90
N LYS A 10 -9.60 8.11 -16.06
CA LYS A 10 -11.03 8.46 -16.12
C LYS A 10 -11.87 7.48 -15.29
N PRO A 11 -12.97 7.94 -14.64
CA PRO A 11 -13.80 7.10 -13.78
C PRO A 11 -14.25 5.79 -14.42
N GLU A 12 -14.67 5.82 -15.70
CA GLU A 12 -15.12 4.65 -16.44
C GLU A 12 -14.01 3.62 -16.66
N ASN A 13 -12.77 4.07 -16.87
CA ASN A 13 -11.63 3.20 -17.09
C ASN A 13 -11.12 2.61 -15.76
N LEU A 14 -11.10 3.41 -14.70
CA LEU A 14 -10.83 2.94 -13.34
C LEU A 14 -11.86 1.91 -12.89
N ALA A 15 -13.15 2.15 -13.14
CA ALA A 15 -14.22 1.21 -12.83
C ALA A 15 -14.11 -0.09 -13.65
N ALA A 16 -13.76 0.01 -14.94
CA ALA A 16 -13.53 -1.15 -15.79
C ALA A 16 -12.40 -2.03 -15.28
N VAL A 17 -11.26 -1.42 -14.90
CA VAL A 17 -10.13 -2.15 -14.29
C VAL A 17 -10.55 -2.79 -12.98
N ALA A 18 -11.15 -2.02 -12.06
CA ALA A 18 -11.57 -2.53 -10.76
C ALA A 18 -12.55 -3.71 -10.87
N LYS A 19 -13.49 -3.65 -11.81
CA LYS A 19 -14.41 -4.75 -12.11
C LYS A 19 -13.69 -5.98 -12.66
N ALA A 20 -12.72 -5.79 -13.56
CA ALA A 20 -11.98 -6.88 -14.16
C ALA A 20 -11.03 -7.59 -13.18
N THR A 21 -10.44 -6.85 -12.23
CA THR A 21 -9.44 -7.36 -11.29
C THR A 21 -9.99 -7.65 -9.90
N GLY A 22 -11.24 -7.28 -9.62
CA GLY A 22 -11.84 -7.40 -8.28
C GLY A 22 -11.21 -6.46 -7.24
N THR A 23 -10.54 -5.39 -7.67
CA THR A 23 -9.92 -4.43 -6.75
C THR A 23 -10.93 -3.40 -6.24
N ILE A 24 -10.59 -2.74 -5.13
CA ILE A 24 -11.37 -1.62 -4.59
C ILE A 24 -11.18 -0.40 -5.51
N PRO A 25 -12.25 0.26 -5.98
CA PRO A 25 -12.13 1.46 -6.80
C PRO A 25 -11.40 2.57 -6.06
N ALA A 26 -10.47 3.24 -6.74
CA ALA A 26 -9.62 4.26 -6.11
C ALA A 26 -10.32 5.63 -5.92
N THR A 27 -11.44 5.89 -6.61
CA THR A 27 -12.18 7.15 -6.56
C THR A 27 -13.66 6.94 -6.29
N ASN A 28 -14.32 7.96 -5.73
CA ASN A 28 -15.76 7.91 -5.51
C ASN A 28 -16.55 7.83 -6.82
N ASP A 29 -16.10 8.51 -7.87
CA ASP A 29 -16.75 8.49 -9.18
C ASP A 29 -16.69 7.11 -9.82
N ALA A 30 -15.53 6.43 -9.77
CA ALA A 30 -15.41 5.05 -10.27
C ALA A 30 -16.23 4.08 -9.41
N ALA A 31 -16.29 4.30 -8.10
CA ALA A 31 -17.10 3.48 -7.19
C ALA A 31 -18.59 3.60 -7.49
N ALA A 32 -19.09 4.78 -7.84
CA ALA A 32 -20.49 4.99 -8.21
C ALA A 32 -20.92 4.21 -9.47
N LEU A 33 -19.97 3.85 -10.33
CA LEU A 33 -20.20 3.04 -11.53
C LEU A 33 -20.23 1.53 -11.26
N ILE A 34 -19.90 1.08 -10.04
CA ILE A 34 -19.88 -0.33 -9.66
C ILE A 34 -20.91 -0.54 -8.54
N PRO A 35 -22.05 -1.24 -8.80
CA PRO A 35 -23.13 -1.36 -7.83
C PRO A 35 -22.72 -1.84 -6.43
N ALA A 36 -21.71 -2.72 -6.34
CA ALA A 36 -21.20 -3.19 -5.05
C ALA A 36 -20.48 -2.11 -4.24
N PHE A 37 -19.90 -1.09 -4.88
CA PHE A 37 -19.12 0.00 -4.26
C PHE A 37 -19.82 1.37 -4.30
N ALA A 38 -20.96 1.47 -4.97
CA ALA A 38 -21.84 2.63 -4.94
C ALA A 38 -22.39 2.86 -3.52
N GLU A 39 -23.04 4.00 -3.30
CA GLU A 39 -23.69 4.28 -2.01
C GLU A 39 -24.72 3.20 -1.66
N GLY A 40 -24.66 2.68 -0.43
CA GLY A 40 -25.46 1.53 0.01
C GLY A 40 -25.00 0.16 -0.52
N GLY A 41 -23.98 0.11 -1.38
CA GLY A 41 -23.42 -1.13 -1.90
C GLY A 41 -22.70 -1.96 -0.84
N ALA A 42 -22.83 -3.28 -0.90
CA ALA A 42 -22.30 -4.20 0.11
C ALA A 42 -20.77 -4.11 0.33
N ASN A 43 -20.01 -3.70 -0.69
CA ASN A 43 -18.55 -3.56 -0.64
C ASN A 43 -18.09 -2.12 -0.33
N ARG A 44 -19.02 -1.16 -0.18
CA ARG A 44 -18.70 0.24 0.15
C ARG A 44 -17.85 0.36 1.42
N ILE A 45 -18.10 -0.53 2.38
CA ILE A 45 -17.37 -0.59 3.66
C ILE A 45 -15.86 -0.72 3.48
N PHE A 46 -15.37 -1.39 2.43
CA PHE A 46 -13.93 -1.52 2.20
C PHE A 46 -13.27 -0.18 1.84
N MET A 47 -13.99 0.70 1.14
CA MET A 47 -13.50 2.06 0.85
C MET A 47 -13.50 2.93 2.10
N GLU A 48 -14.54 2.81 2.93
CA GLU A 48 -14.66 3.55 4.19
C GLU A 48 -13.60 3.11 5.19
N PHE A 49 -13.41 1.81 5.35
CA PHE A 49 -12.35 1.24 6.19
C PHE A 49 -10.97 1.71 5.74
N SER A 50 -10.70 1.68 4.43
CA SER A 50 -9.43 2.18 3.88
C SER A 50 -9.23 3.67 4.18
N ARG A 51 -10.27 4.51 4.05
CA ARG A 51 -10.18 5.94 4.38
C ARG A 51 -9.92 6.21 5.85
N ASN A 52 -10.49 5.39 6.74
CA ASN A 52 -10.40 5.63 8.17
C ASN A 52 -9.11 5.07 8.79
N TYR A 53 -8.54 4.00 8.21
CA TYR A 53 -7.49 3.23 8.88
C TYR A 53 -6.23 3.00 8.05
N ALA A 54 -6.24 3.24 6.74
CA ALA A 54 -5.03 3.06 5.94
C ALA A 54 -4.03 4.19 6.21
N VAL A 55 -2.76 3.81 6.35
CA VAL A 55 -1.63 4.74 6.40
C VAL A 55 -0.86 4.62 5.09
N MET A 56 -0.53 5.76 4.49
CA MET A 56 0.26 5.78 3.26
C MET A 56 1.64 5.17 3.52
N ARG A 57 2.12 4.38 2.56
CA ARG A 57 3.48 3.82 2.62
C ARG A 57 4.49 4.97 2.52
N PRO A 58 5.64 4.89 3.23
CA PRO A 58 6.67 5.90 3.14
C PRO A 58 7.12 6.17 1.69
N GLU A 59 7.09 7.43 1.27
CA GLU A 59 7.56 7.89 -0.05
C GLU A 59 9.09 8.04 -0.06
N THR A 60 9.80 6.93 0.15
CA THR A 60 11.26 6.88 0.17
C THR A 60 11.78 5.74 -0.70
N PRO A 61 12.90 5.94 -1.42
CA PRO A 61 13.59 4.85 -2.12
C PRO A 61 14.02 3.70 -1.18
N ALA A 62 14.09 3.94 0.13
CA ALA A 62 14.37 2.93 1.13
C ALA A 62 13.22 1.92 1.34
N TYR A 63 12.00 2.23 0.88
CA TYR A 63 10.81 1.45 1.23
C TYR A 63 10.90 -0.06 0.91
N PRO A 64 11.45 -0.50 -0.24
CA PRO A 64 11.62 -1.92 -0.51
C PRO A 64 12.47 -2.63 0.56
N PHE A 65 13.55 -1.99 1.02
CA PHE A 65 14.41 -2.56 2.06
C PHE A 65 13.71 -2.59 3.43
N ILE A 66 12.99 -1.52 3.77
CA ILE A 66 12.16 -1.45 4.99
C ILE A 66 11.13 -2.60 5.01
N ALA A 67 10.40 -2.78 3.91
CA ALA A 67 9.38 -3.82 3.80
C ALA A 67 9.96 -5.23 3.93
N THR A 68 11.14 -5.47 3.33
CA THR A 68 11.84 -6.76 3.44
C THR A 68 12.29 -7.07 4.87
N GLU A 69 12.96 -6.13 5.55
CA GLU A 69 13.44 -6.36 6.91
C GLU A 69 12.28 -6.51 7.91
N PHE A 70 11.22 -5.72 7.78
CA PHE A 70 10.02 -5.89 8.60
C PHE A 70 9.33 -7.25 8.35
N GLY A 71 9.21 -7.66 7.09
CA GLY A 71 8.64 -8.96 6.73
C GLY A 71 9.44 -10.12 7.33
N LYS A 72 10.77 -10.04 7.27
CA LYS A 72 11.66 -11.02 7.88
C LYS A 72 11.53 -11.05 9.40
N ALA A 73 11.56 -9.90 10.08
CA ALA A 73 11.37 -9.83 11.52
C ALA A 73 10.02 -10.46 11.94
N THR A 74 8.96 -10.19 11.18
CA THR A 74 7.65 -10.81 11.41
C THR A 74 7.71 -12.33 11.28
N GLN A 75 8.36 -12.85 10.23
CA GLN A 75 8.53 -14.29 10.04
C GLN A 75 9.36 -14.94 11.15
N ASP A 76 10.45 -14.30 11.58
CA ASP A 76 11.31 -14.77 12.67
C ASP A 76 10.51 -14.86 13.98
N ILE A 77 9.68 -13.85 14.27
CA ILE A 77 8.79 -13.82 15.45
C ILE A 77 7.78 -14.95 15.39
N LEU A 78 7.12 -15.15 14.25
CA LEU A 78 6.17 -16.25 14.07
C LEU A 78 6.84 -17.64 14.21
N ALA A 79 8.13 -17.73 13.91
CA ALA A 79 8.95 -18.93 14.10
C ALA A 79 9.47 -19.10 15.54
N GLY A 80 9.13 -18.19 16.47
CA GLY A 80 9.47 -18.29 17.89
C GLY A 80 10.68 -17.46 18.34
N ALA A 81 11.19 -16.54 17.51
CA ALA A 81 12.21 -15.60 17.96
C ALA A 81 11.65 -14.58 18.98
N ASP A 82 12.53 -14.03 19.82
CA ASP A 82 12.18 -12.92 20.70
C ASP A 82 11.73 -11.68 19.89
N PRO A 83 10.51 -11.15 20.11
CA PRO A 83 10.00 -10.00 19.37
C PRO A 83 10.86 -8.75 19.47
N GLN A 84 11.37 -8.41 20.66
CA GLN A 84 12.17 -7.20 20.82
C GLN A 84 13.48 -7.33 20.03
N GLY A 85 14.20 -8.45 20.19
CA GLY A 85 15.45 -8.68 19.48
C GLY A 85 15.30 -8.72 17.96
N ALA A 86 14.24 -9.34 17.45
CA ALA A 86 13.96 -9.39 16.01
C ALA A 86 13.68 -8.00 15.43
N LEU A 87 12.86 -7.20 16.12
CA LEU A 87 12.53 -5.83 15.69
C LEU A 87 13.74 -4.89 15.81
N ASP A 88 14.52 -4.98 16.90
CA ASP A 88 15.75 -4.20 17.08
C ASP A 88 16.77 -4.48 15.97
N LYS A 89 16.89 -5.74 15.56
CA LYS A 89 17.77 -6.14 14.46
C LYS A 89 17.30 -5.53 13.13
N ALA A 90 16.00 -5.59 12.83
CA ALA A 90 15.44 -4.98 11.63
C ALA A 90 15.64 -3.45 11.62
N ALA A 91 15.37 -2.77 12.74
CA ALA A 91 15.59 -1.33 12.87
C ALA A 91 17.06 -0.96 12.59
N LYS A 92 18.02 -1.66 13.21
CA LYS A 92 19.46 -1.43 12.97
C LYS A 92 19.85 -1.66 11.51
N ALA A 93 19.30 -2.69 10.86
CA ALA A 93 19.58 -2.97 9.45
C ALA A 93 19.05 -1.85 8.54
N ILE A 94 17.81 -1.38 8.79
CA ILE A 94 17.19 -0.28 8.06
C ILE A 94 17.98 1.01 8.23
N ASP A 95 18.36 1.37 9.47
CA ASP A 95 19.14 2.58 9.75
C ASP A 95 20.51 2.54 9.05
N ALA A 96 21.18 1.39 9.10
CA ALA A 96 22.46 1.20 8.42
C ALA A 96 22.33 1.34 6.90
N ASN A 97 21.26 0.80 6.31
CA ASN A 97 20.97 0.91 4.87
C ASN A 97 20.69 2.36 4.46
N ILE A 98 19.86 3.09 5.21
CA ILE A 98 19.58 4.51 4.96
C ILE A 98 20.88 5.32 5.06
N LYS A 99 21.68 5.09 6.11
CA LYS A 99 22.95 5.79 6.31
C LYS A 99 23.96 5.52 5.19
N SER A 100 24.12 4.27 4.77
CA SER A 100 25.09 3.90 3.73
C SER A 100 24.72 4.46 2.35
N ASN A 101 23.43 4.74 2.13
CA ASN A 101 22.92 5.39 0.91
C ASN A 101 22.79 6.92 1.04
N GLY A 102 23.44 7.54 2.04
CA GLY A 102 23.42 9.00 2.21
C GLY A 102 22.03 9.55 2.51
N GLY A 103 21.20 8.78 3.21
CA GLY A 103 19.83 9.18 3.56
C GLY A 103 18.83 9.16 2.41
N TYR A 104 19.20 8.63 1.23
CA TYR A 104 18.38 8.67 0.02
C TYR A 104 17.95 10.08 -0.41
N GLN A 105 18.75 11.11 -0.09
CA GLN A 105 18.44 12.52 -0.35
C GLN A 105 18.91 13.01 -1.73
N LYS A 106 18.79 12.18 -2.77
CA LYS A 106 19.15 12.56 -4.14
C LYS A 106 17.94 12.54 -5.05
#